data_AF-A0A3M7MFB3-F1
#
_entry.id   AF-A0A3M7MFB3-F1
#
_cell.length_a   1.000
_cell.length_b   1.000
_cell.length_c   1.000
_cell.angle_alpha   90.00
_cell.angle_beta   90.00
_cell.angle_gamma   90.00
#
_symmetry.space_group_name_H-M   'P 1'
#
loop_
_entity.id
_entity.type
_entity.pdbx_description
1 polymer ?
#
loop_
_entity_poly.entity_id
_entity_poly.type
_entity_poly.pdbx_seq_one_letter_code
_entity_poly.pdbx_strand_id
1 'polypeptide(L)'
;MTRDVLSAWPQAMSLLLIGDHGFLSAPANRLGRRRPLMTSTPSVPAHLNFITGNKNKLAEVQAILAGVIELRNQNVDLVEVQGTVEEVTMDKARRAAEAIQGPVLVEDTCLVFNAMNGLPGPYIKWFMLSIGAKNLHKMLSGFDDKSAQAICTFGYCEGPGHEPILFQGRTDGTLVESRGSTAFGWDSCFEYNGQTYAEMEKSEKNKISHRGKALEKLKEWLAKNKV
;
A
#
# COMPACT_ATOMS: atom_id res chain seq x y z
N MET A 1 14.33 39.66 19.10
CA MET A 1 14.88 38.87 20.22
C MET A 1 14.41 37.44 20.04
N THR A 2 15.19 36.68 19.28
CA THR A 2 15.04 35.23 19.09
C THR A 2 15.41 34.53 20.39
N ARG A 3 14.56 33.60 20.85
CA ARG A 3 14.93 32.68 21.93
C ARG A 3 15.05 31.29 21.35
N ASP A 4 16.31 30.88 21.27
CA ASP A 4 16.78 29.53 21.00
C ASP A 4 16.16 28.52 21.96
N VAL A 5 15.60 27.44 21.38
CA VAL A 5 15.27 26.22 22.11
C VAL A 5 16.12 25.10 21.53
N LEU A 6 17.40 25.12 21.86
CA LEU A 6 18.35 24.04 21.60
C LEU A 6 19.23 23.87 22.85
N SER A 7 18.80 23.01 23.77
CA SER A 7 19.69 22.32 24.73
C SER A 7 18.87 21.46 25.70
N ALA A 8 18.69 20.17 25.38
CA ALA A 8 18.41 19.13 26.40
C ALA A 8 18.40 17.73 25.76
N TRP A 9 19.57 17.18 25.43
CA TRP A 9 19.73 15.73 25.23
C TRP A 9 21.00 15.30 25.99
N PRO A 10 20.89 14.54 27.09
CA PRO A 10 22.02 13.80 27.63
C PRO A 10 22.06 12.37 27.06
N GLN A 11 23.23 12.03 26.54
CA GLN A 11 23.70 10.69 26.24
C GLN A 11 23.71 9.81 27.51
N ALA A 12 23.21 8.59 27.42
CA ALA A 12 23.65 7.48 28.28
C ALA A 12 23.15 6.13 27.73
N MET A 13 24.02 5.38 27.04
CA MET A 13 23.95 3.91 27.04
C MET A 13 25.38 3.38 27.06
N SER A 14 25.83 2.99 28.26
CA SER A 14 27.01 2.17 28.48
C SER A 14 26.57 0.79 29.00
N LEU A 15 27.36 -0.20 28.61
CA LEU A 15 27.29 -1.63 28.83
C LEU A 15 26.78 -2.08 30.21
N LEU A 16 26.02 -3.19 30.22
CA LEU A 16 26.19 -4.24 31.22
C LEU A 16 26.10 -5.63 30.56
N LEU A 17 27.20 -6.36 30.65
CA LEU A 17 27.31 -7.80 30.40
C LEU A 17 27.27 -8.55 31.74
N ILE A 18 26.94 -9.84 31.62
CA ILE A 18 27.16 -10.98 32.53
C ILE A 18 26.00 -11.32 33.48
N GLY A 19 25.49 -12.54 33.29
CA GLY A 19 24.60 -13.28 34.18
C GLY A 19 24.37 -14.69 33.65
N ASP A 20 25.41 -15.53 33.72
CA ASP A 20 25.34 -17.00 33.59
C ASP A 20 24.53 -17.57 34.75
N HIS A 21 23.53 -18.43 34.51
CA HIS A 21 23.14 -19.55 35.39
C HIS A 21 22.04 -20.41 34.73
N GLY A 22 22.28 -21.73 34.67
CA GLY A 22 21.23 -22.72 34.91
C GLY A 22 20.69 -23.49 33.70
N PHE A 23 21.39 -24.57 33.33
CA PHE A 23 20.83 -25.70 32.59
C PHE A 23 19.66 -26.33 33.37
N LEU A 24 18.48 -26.41 32.76
CA LEU A 24 17.45 -27.40 33.10
C LEU A 24 16.94 -28.03 31.80
N SER A 25 17.20 -29.33 31.66
CA SER A 25 16.82 -30.18 30.55
C SER A 25 15.31 -30.47 30.57
N ALA A 26 14.60 -30.11 29.50
CA ALA A 26 13.23 -30.56 29.25
C ALA A 26 13.24 -31.90 28.48
N PRO A 27 12.28 -32.81 28.74
CA PRO A 27 12.28 -34.15 28.15
C PRO A 27 11.92 -34.11 26.66
N ALA A 28 12.64 -34.91 25.88
CA ALA A 28 12.43 -35.11 24.45
C ALA A 28 11.04 -35.72 24.21
N ASN A 29 10.10 -34.90 23.73
CA ASN A 29 8.79 -35.37 23.27
C ASN A 29 8.79 -35.51 21.75
N ARG A 30 8.25 -36.64 21.29
CA ARG A 30 8.36 -37.19 19.92
C ARG A 30 8.07 -36.15 18.84
N LEU A 31 9.07 -35.90 18.00
CA LEU A 31 8.90 -35.27 16.69
C LEU A 31 8.05 -36.19 15.81
N GLY A 32 6.73 -35.98 15.82
CA GLY A 32 5.88 -36.39 14.71
C GLY A 32 6.43 -35.76 13.44
N ARG A 33 6.79 -36.58 12.45
CA ARG A 33 7.22 -36.12 11.12
C ARG A 33 6.16 -35.16 10.58
N ARG A 34 6.43 -33.85 10.62
CA ARG A 34 5.62 -32.87 9.88
C ARG A 34 5.76 -33.23 8.41
N ARG A 35 4.64 -33.62 7.78
CA ARG A 35 4.59 -33.75 6.31
C ARG A 35 5.06 -32.42 5.72
N PRO A 36 5.91 -32.42 4.69
CA PRO A 36 6.21 -31.19 3.97
C PRO A 36 4.87 -30.63 3.48
N LEU A 37 4.57 -29.37 3.80
CA LEU A 37 3.53 -28.64 3.07
C LEU A 37 3.97 -28.66 1.61
N MET A 38 3.26 -29.41 0.78
CA MET A 38 3.42 -29.33 -0.65
C MET A 38 3.03 -27.91 -1.01
N THR A 39 4.00 -27.08 -1.38
CA THR A 39 3.74 -25.77 -1.95
C THR A 39 3.15 -26.02 -3.33
N SER A 40 1.83 -26.22 -3.40
CA SER A 40 1.11 -26.20 -4.65
C SER A 40 1.37 -24.85 -5.30
N THR A 41 1.75 -24.87 -6.58
CA THR A 41 1.81 -23.64 -7.38
C THR A 41 0.45 -22.94 -7.26
N PRO A 42 0.39 -21.63 -6.94
CA PRO A 42 -0.88 -20.93 -6.78
C PRO A 42 -1.70 -21.09 -8.06
N SER A 43 -2.87 -21.70 -7.97
CA SER A 43 -3.77 -21.78 -9.12
C SER A 43 -4.53 -20.46 -9.23
N VAL A 44 -4.57 -19.86 -10.41
CA VAL A 44 -5.34 -18.62 -10.61
C VAL A 44 -6.83 -18.88 -10.37
N PRO A 45 -7.49 -18.13 -9.46
CA PRO A 45 -8.89 -18.35 -9.17
C PRO A 45 -9.78 -17.88 -10.33
N ALA A 46 -10.99 -18.44 -10.43
CA ALA A 46 -11.96 -18.03 -11.45
C ALA A 46 -12.39 -16.56 -11.30
N HIS A 47 -12.42 -16.05 -10.07
CA HIS A 47 -12.74 -14.66 -9.74
C HIS A 47 -11.89 -14.15 -8.57
N LEU A 48 -11.74 -12.84 -8.47
CA LEU A 48 -11.14 -12.17 -7.31
C LEU A 48 -12.16 -11.31 -6.59
N ASN A 49 -12.21 -11.41 -5.26
CA ASN A 49 -12.99 -10.50 -4.43
C ASN A 49 -12.18 -9.22 -4.18
N PHE A 50 -12.52 -8.14 -4.87
CA PHE A 50 -11.86 -6.84 -4.70
C PHE A 50 -12.48 -6.06 -3.54
N ILE A 51 -11.73 -5.93 -2.45
CA ILE A 51 -12.19 -5.36 -1.19
C ILE A 51 -11.95 -3.87 -1.17
N THR A 52 -13.00 -3.09 -1.45
CA THR A 52 -12.94 -1.62 -1.44
C THR A 52 -14.34 -1.02 -1.33
N GLY A 53 -14.46 0.06 -0.56
CA GLY A 53 -15.62 0.96 -0.60
C GLY A 53 -15.44 2.16 -1.55
N ASN A 54 -14.26 2.31 -2.18
CA ASN A 54 -13.96 3.47 -3.03
C ASN A 54 -14.38 3.20 -4.48
N LYS A 55 -15.48 3.84 -4.90
CA LYS A 55 -16.06 3.70 -6.25
C LYS A 55 -15.10 4.09 -7.38
N ASN A 56 -14.24 5.09 -7.17
CA ASN A 56 -13.28 5.52 -8.18
C ASN A 56 -12.16 4.48 -8.36
N LYS A 57 -11.66 3.91 -7.26
CA LYS A 57 -10.71 2.78 -7.33
C LYS A 57 -11.31 1.59 -8.04
N LEU A 58 -12.55 1.22 -7.69
CA LEU A 58 -13.27 0.14 -8.33
C LEU A 58 -13.37 0.35 -9.85
N ALA A 59 -13.78 1.54 -10.30
CA ALA A 59 -13.91 1.84 -11.71
C ALA A 59 -12.58 1.73 -12.47
N GLU A 60 -11.47 2.22 -11.90
CA GLU A 60 -10.15 2.09 -12.54
C GLU A 60 -9.67 0.64 -12.59
N VAL A 61 -9.80 -0.12 -11.49
CA VAL A 61 -9.39 -1.53 -11.43
C VAL A 61 -10.21 -2.39 -12.39
N GLN A 62 -11.53 -2.17 -12.46
CA GLN A 62 -12.40 -2.84 -13.42
C GLN A 62 -12.01 -2.53 -14.86
N ALA A 63 -11.72 -1.28 -15.19
CA ALA A 63 -11.29 -0.90 -16.54
C ALA A 63 -9.98 -1.59 -16.94
N ILE A 64 -9.01 -1.69 -16.01
CA ILE A 64 -7.68 -2.24 -16.30
C ILE A 64 -7.66 -3.78 -16.34
N LEU A 65 -8.49 -4.44 -15.53
CA LEU A 65 -8.59 -5.90 -15.45
C LEU A 65 -9.72 -6.50 -16.30
N ALA A 66 -10.46 -5.68 -17.04
CA ALA A 66 -11.49 -6.14 -17.98
C ALA A 66 -10.91 -7.20 -18.94
N GLY A 67 -11.59 -8.35 -19.04
CA GLY A 67 -11.16 -9.47 -19.87
C GLY A 67 -10.00 -10.31 -19.32
N VAL A 68 -9.42 -9.96 -18.16
CA VAL A 68 -8.33 -10.73 -17.54
C VAL A 68 -8.85 -11.74 -16.51
N ILE A 69 -9.70 -11.27 -15.60
CA ILE A 69 -10.29 -12.03 -14.50
C ILE A 69 -11.63 -11.41 -14.06
N GLU A 70 -12.58 -12.23 -13.60
CA GLU A 70 -13.83 -11.71 -13.02
C GLU A 70 -13.53 -11.03 -11.67
N LEU A 71 -13.93 -9.76 -11.55
CA LEU A 71 -13.83 -9.01 -10.29
C LEU A 71 -15.19 -8.92 -9.60
N ARG A 72 -15.25 -9.35 -8.34
CA ARG A 72 -16.41 -9.17 -7.46
C ARG A 72 -16.08 -8.12 -6.41
N ASN A 73 -16.76 -6.99 -6.43
CA ASN A 73 -16.54 -5.97 -5.40
C ASN A 73 -17.27 -6.36 -4.11
N GLN A 74 -16.55 -6.24 -2.99
CA GLN A 74 -17.14 -6.32 -1.66
C GLN A 74 -16.63 -5.15 -0.81
N ASN A 75 -17.50 -4.63 0.06
CA ASN A 75 -17.13 -3.59 1.01
C ASN A 75 -17.09 -4.21 2.41
N VAL A 76 -15.91 -4.62 2.83
CA VAL A 76 -15.65 -5.17 4.17
C VAL A 76 -14.96 -4.10 5.00
N ASP A 77 -15.48 -3.83 6.18
CA ASP A 77 -14.83 -2.93 7.13
C ASP A 77 -13.65 -3.66 7.80
N LEU A 78 -12.44 -3.20 7.48
CA LEU A 78 -11.19 -3.81 7.95
C LEU A 78 -10.39 -2.74 8.68
N VAL A 79 -9.82 -3.11 9.83
CA VAL A 79 -8.89 -2.27 10.56
C VAL A 79 -7.65 -2.01 9.69
N GLU A 80 -7.34 -0.74 9.43
CA GLU A 80 -6.10 -0.31 8.79
C GLU A 80 -5.03 -0.11 9.87
N VAL A 81 -4.04 -1.01 9.96
CA VAL A 81 -2.91 -0.87 10.88
C VAL A 81 -2.00 0.29 10.47
N GLN A 82 -1.09 0.68 11.37
CA GLN A 82 -0.03 1.65 11.07
C GLN A 82 1.26 0.90 10.74
N GLY A 83 2.05 1.44 9.81
CA GLY A 83 3.28 0.81 9.35
C GLY A 83 3.70 1.32 7.97
N THR A 84 4.60 0.59 7.34
CA THR A 84 4.93 0.73 5.92
C THR A 84 3.75 0.35 5.02
N VAL A 85 3.77 0.76 3.75
CA VAL A 85 2.68 0.37 2.83
C VAL A 85 2.60 -1.14 2.67
N GLU A 86 3.74 -1.84 2.68
CA GLU A 86 3.81 -3.29 2.59
C GLU A 86 3.16 -3.94 3.80
N GLU A 87 3.48 -3.52 5.03
CA GLU A 87 2.88 -4.07 6.25
C GLU A 87 1.36 -3.84 6.30
N VAL A 88 0.92 -2.63 5.96
CA VAL A 88 -0.50 -2.26 5.91
C VAL A 88 -1.24 -3.14 4.89
N THR A 89 -0.72 -3.26 3.66
CA THR A 89 -1.38 -4.04 2.61
C THR A 89 -1.37 -5.54 2.91
N MET A 90 -0.28 -6.08 3.50
CA MET A 90 -0.20 -7.48 3.90
C MET A 90 -1.21 -7.82 4.99
N ASP A 91 -1.28 -7.03 6.06
CA ASP A 91 -2.26 -7.22 7.14
C ASP A 91 -3.70 -7.11 6.61
N LYS A 92 -3.97 -6.09 5.78
CA LYS A 92 -5.27 -5.91 5.12
C LYS A 92 -5.67 -7.11 4.26
N ALA A 93 -4.73 -7.65 3.47
CA ALA A 93 -4.97 -8.82 2.63
C ALA A 93 -5.27 -10.07 3.45
N ARG A 94 -4.52 -10.30 4.55
CA ARG A 94 -4.79 -11.42 5.47
C ARG A 94 -6.18 -11.30 6.10
N ARG A 95 -6.52 -10.14 6.65
CA ARG A 95 -7.85 -9.92 7.26
C ARG A 95 -8.99 -10.03 6.26
N ALA A 96 -8.80 -9.53 5.05
CA ALA A 96 -9.75 -9.69 3.96
C ALA A 96 -9.97 -11.17 3.64
N ALA A 97 -8.90 -11.96 3.52
CA ALA A 97 -8.99 -13.38 3.23
C ALA A 97 -9.74 -14.14 4.34
N GLU A 98 -9.47 -13.82 5.60
CA GLU A 98 -10.20 -14.36 6.76
C GLU A 98 -11.69 -13.98 6.74
N ALA A 99 -12.04 -12.74 6.36
CA ALA A 99 -13.44 -12.32 6.29
C ALA A 99 -14.20 -12.96 5.12
N ILE A 100 -13.54 -13.12 3.97
CA ILE A 100 -14.16 -13.61 2.72
C ILE A 100 -14.14 -15.13 2.63
N GLN A 101 -13.22 -15.80 3.32
CA GLN A 101 -12.98 -17.24 3.22
C GLN A 101 -12.67 -17.67 1.78
N GLY A 102 -11.82 -16.89 1.07
CA GLY A 102 -11.47 -17.16 -0.32
C GLY A 102 -10.50 -16.13 -0.92
N PRO A 103 -10.30 -16.16 -2.25
CA PRO A 103 -9.33 -15.32 -2.92
C PRO A 103 -9.75 -13.86 -2.89
N VAL A 104 -8.84 -13.01 -2.41
CA VAL A 104 -9.06 -11.57 -2.25
C VAL A 104 -7.99 -10.75 -2.95
N LEU A 105 -8.41 -9.57 -3.38
CA LEU A 105 -7.54 -8.51 -3.83
C LEU A 105 -7.84 -7.28 -2.97
N VAL A 106 -6.82 -6.71 -2.36
CA VAL A 106 -6.91 -5.44 -1.62
C VAL A 106 -5.97 -4.42 -2.25
N GLU A 107 -6.22 -3.14 -1.99
CA GLU A 107 -5.40 -2.04 -2.51
C GLU A 107 -5.17 -0.98 -1.43
N ASP A 108 -3.91 -0.54 -1.30
CA ASP A 108 -3.54 0.69 -0.60
C ASP A 108 -2.80 1.63 -1.55
N THR A 109 -3.08 2.92 -1.37
CA THR A 109 -2.48 3.98 -2.18
C THR A 109 -1.79 4.95 -1.23
N CYS A 110 -0.51 5.20 -1.48
CA CYS A 110 0.29 6.17 -0.75
C CYS A 110 0.62 7.35 -1.65
N LEU A 111 0.74 8.51 -1.02
CA LEU A 111 1.42 9.66 -1.61
C LEU A 111 2.55 10.04 -0.66
N VAL A 112 3.78 9.88 -1.12
CA VAL A 112 4.98 10.11 -0.33
C VAL A 112 5.64 11.41 -0.76
N PHE A 113 6.03 12.26 0.18
CA PHE A 113 6.79 13.48 -0.10
C PHE A 113 8.25 13.26 0.28
N ASN A 114 9.17 13.50 -0.64
CA ASN A 114 10.59 13.23 -0.41
C ASN A 114 11.14 14.13 0.70
N ALA A 115 10.79 15.41 0.68
CA ALA A 115 11.08 16.38 1.74
C ALA A 115 10.60 15.99 3.15
N MET A 116 9.59 15.10 3.27
CA MET A 116 9.06 14.63 4.55
C MET A 116 9.44 13.17 4.84
N ASN A 117 10.55 12.69 4.27
CA ASN A 117 11.03 11.31 4.44
C ASN A 117 9.95 10.26 4.15
N GLY A 118 9.12 10.53 3.14
CA GLY A 118 8.09 9.62 2.68
C GLY A 118 6.71 9.81 3.31
N LEU A 119 6.53 10.70 4.28
CA LEU A 119 5.21 11.08 4.77
C LEU A 119 4.45 11.95 3.75
N PRO A 120 3.10 11.97 3.75
CA PRO A 120 2.20 11.22 4.65
C PRO A 120 2.10 9.72 4.32
N GLY A 121 2.54 9.29 3.14
CA GLY A 121 2.61 7.88 2.76
C GLY A 121 1.28 7.15 2.90
N PRO A 122 1.20 6.04 3.66
CA PRO A 122 -0.03 5.26 3.84
C PRO A 122 -1.12 6.05 4.59
N TYR A 123 -0.77 7.15 5.25
CA TYR A 123 -1.71 7.98 6.00
C TYR A 123 -2.42 9.03 5.14
N ILE A 124 -2.14 9.10 3.83
CA ILE A 124 -2.64 10.16 2.94
C ILE A 124 -4.16 10.37 3.02
N LYS A 125 -4.96 9.31 3.22
CA LYS A 125 -6.42 9.39 3.40
C LYS A 125 -6.80 10.36 4.53
N TRP A 126 -6.11 10.31 5.66
CA TRP A 126 -6.38 11.15 6.82
C TRP A 126 -5.98 12.61 6.59
N PHE A 127 -4.86 12.83 5.91
CA PHE A 127 -4.46 14.17 5.47
C PHE A 127 -5.48 14.75 4.48
N MET A 128 -5.95 13.94 3.53
CA MET A 128 -6.98 14.36 2.58
C MET A 128 -8.30 14.71 3.25
N LEU A 129 -8.74 13.95 4.26
CA LEU A 129 -9.95 14.27 5.03
C LEU A 129 -9.80 15.54 5.87
N SER A 130 -8.60 15.81 6.38
CA SER A 130 -8.35 16.96 7.25
C SER A 130 -8.14 18.27 6.49
N ILE A 131 -7.19 18.31 5.54
CA ILE A 131 -6.77 19.56 4.88
C ILE A 131 -7.30 19.68 3.45
N GLY A 132 -7.70 18.57 2.82
CA GLY A 132 -8.23 18.52 1.46
C GLY A 132 -7.19 18.71 0.36
N ALA A 133 -7.55 18.30 -0.87
CA ALA A 133 -6.68 18.32 -2.05
C ALA A 133 -6.07 19.72 -2.30
N LYS A 134 -6.91 20.75 -2.18
CA LYS A 134 -6.52 22.15 -2.46
C LYS A 134 -5.39 22.64 -1.56
N ASN A 135 -5.29 22.15 -0.33
CA ASN A 135 -4.28 22.61 0.62
C ASN A 135 -3.12 21.62 0.80
N LEU A 136 -3.19 20.42 0.22
CA LEU A 136 -2.17 19.40 0.42
C LEU A 136 -0.76 19.89 0.04
N HIS A 137 -0.63 20.63 -1.06
CA HIS A 137 0.63 21.23 -1.51
C HIS A 137 1.28 22.19 -0.49
N LYS A 138 0.46 22.82 0.37
CA LYS A 138 0.95 23.75 1.40
C LYS A 138 1.72 23.04 2.49
N MET A 139 1.57 21.72 2.66
CA MET A 139 2.40 20.94 3.58
C MET A 139 3.90 21.05 3.27
N LEU A 140 4.24 21.30 2.01
CA LEU A 140 5.63 21.45 1.57
C LEU A 140 6.08 22.92 1.48
N SER A 141 5.32 23.90 1.97
CA SER A 141 5.65 25.33 1.78
C SER A 141 7.04 25.71 2.33
N GLY A 142 7.49 25.06 3.40
CA GLY A 142 8.79 25.30 4.03
C GLY A 142 9.97 24.51 3.46
N PHE A 143 9.77 23.71 2.41
CA PHE A 143 10.80 22.86 1.81
C PHE A 143 11.09 23.29 0.37
N ASP A 144 12.33 23.32 -0.08
CA ASP A 144 12.62 23.59 -1.49
C ASP A 144 12.20 22.41 -2.38
N ASP A 145 12.39 21.19 -1.88
CA ASP A 145 12.01 19.97 -2.57
C ASP A 145 10.49 19.73 -2.51
N LYS A 146 9.86 19.73 -3.69
CA LYS A 146 8.44 19.43 -3.89
C LYS A 146 8.19 18.05 -4.51
N SER A 147 9.26 17.27 -4.71
CA SER A 147 9.14 15.97 -5.35
C SER A 147 8.34 15.01 -4.46
N ALA A 148 7.49 14.25 -5.14
CA ALA A 148 6.58 13.30 -4.53
C ALA A 148 6.52 12.03 -5.37
N GLN A 149 6.13 10.93 -4.75
CA GLN A 149 5.87 9.69 -5.46
C GLN A 149 4.50 9.15 -5.08
N ALA A 150 3.73 8.79 -6.09
CA ALA A 150 2.52 8.03 -5.95
C ALA A 150 2.85 6.53 -5.92
N ILE A 151 2.35 5.80 -4.94
CA ILE A 151 2.61 4.36 -4.79
C ILE A 151 1.26 3.64 -4.68
N CYS A 152 1.06 2.61 -5.49
CA CYS A 152 -0.06 1.69 -5.37
C CYS A 152 0.48 0.32 -5.02
N THR A 153 -0.05 -0.30 -3.96
CA THR A 153 0.25 -1.68 -3.60
C THR A 153 -1.04 -2.48 -3.63
N PHE A 154 -1.09 -3.49 -4.50
CA PHE A 154 -2.12 -4.52 -4.46
C PHE A 154 -1.63 -5.70 -3.63
N GLY A 155 -2.47 -6.20 -2.73
CA GLY A 155 -2.25 -7.45 -2.01
C GLY A 155 -3.21 -8.51 -2.51
N TYR A 156 -2.70 -9.58 -3.10
CA TYR A 156 -3.47 -10.78 -3.43
C TYR A 156 -3.27 -11.83 -2.34
N CYS A 157 -4.35 -12.44 -1.87
CA CYS A 157 -4.27 -13.61 -0.99
C CYS A 157 -5.21 -14.70 -1.50
N GLU A 158 -4.75 -15.94 -1.59
CA GLU A 158 -5.53 -17.08 -2.08
C GLU A 158 -6.66 -17.47 -1.12
N GLY A 159 -6.47 -17.25 0.18
CA GLY A 159 -7.45 -17.52 1.21
C GLY A 159 -6.84 -17.53 2.61
N PRO A 160 -7.64 -17.82 3.65
CA PRO A 160 -7.17 -17.98 5.03
C PRO A 160 -5.90 -18.84 5.11
N GLY A 161 -4.96 -18.43 5.97
CA GLY A 161 -3.69 -19.12 6.17
C GLY A 161 -2.65 -19.06 5.03
N HIS A 162 -2.96 -18.41 3.90
CA HIS A 162 -2.00 -18.19 2.82
C HIS A 162 -1.27 -16.85 2.99
N GLU A 163 0.00 -16.81 2.58
CA GLU A 163 0.78 -15.58 2.64
C GLU A 163 0.44 -14.68 1.44
N PRO A 164 0.06 -13.41 1.66
CA PRO A 164 -0.27 -12.52 0.56
C PRO A 164 0.93 -12.22 -0.35
N ILE A 165 0.63 -11.96 -1.63
CA ILE A 165 1.59 -11.54 -2.65
C ILE A 165 1.33 -10.07 -2.97
N LEU A 166 2.40 -9.27 -2.95
CA LEU A 166 2.31 -7.84 -3.22
C LEU A 166 2.69 -7.51 -4.67
N PHE A 167 1.89 -6.64 -5.29
CA PHE A 167 2.18 -6.03 -6.59
C PHE A 167 2.21 -4.52 -6.42
N GLN A 168 3.39 -3.93 -6.59
CA GLN A 168 3.59 -2.50 -6.33
C GLN A 168 3.96 -1.72 -7.59
N GLY A 169 3.29 -0.61 -7.81
CA GLY A 169 3.58 0.35 -8.87
C GLY A 169 3.88 1.72 -8.28
N ARG A 170 4.79 2.45 -8.92
CA ARG A 170 5.29 3.76 -8.46
C ARG A 170 5.31 4.74 -9.63
N THR A 171 4.95 5.98 -9.36
CA THR A 171 5.12 7.08 -10.31
C THR A 171 5.67 8.29 -9.58
N ASP A 172 6.84 8.75 -10.02
CA ASP A 172 7.45 9.98 -9.55
C ASP A 172 6.73 11.18 -10.14
N GLY A 173 6.70 12.26 -9.38
CA GLY A 173 6.07 13.51 -9.78
C GLY A 173 6.39 14.62 -8.80
N THR A 174 5.56 15.65 -8.82
CA THR A 174 5.75 16.85 -8.00
C THR A 174 4.43 17.27 -7.39
N LEU A 175 4.46 17.71 -6.14
CA LEU A 175 3.29 18.29 -5.49
C LEU A 175 3.15 19.76 -5.90
N VAL A 176 1.99 20.10 -6.45
CA VAL A 176 1.70 21.43 -7.02
C VAL A 176 0.38 22.00 -6.51
N GLU A 177 0.16 23.30 -6.71
CA GLU A 177 -1.14 23.89 -6.48
C GLU A 177 -2.23 23.16 -7.30
N SER A 178 -3.39 22.95 -6.68
CA SER A 178 -4.43 22.11 -7.28
C SER A 178 -4.96 22.67 -8.60
N ARG A 179 -4.98 21.83 -9.64
CA ARG A 179 -5.61 22.09 -10.94
C ARG A 179 -6.50 20.91 -11.33
N GLY A 180 -7.52 21.17 -12.16
CA GLY A 180 -8.51 20.16 -12.54
C GLY A 180 -9.51 19.79 -11.42
N SER A 181 -10.16 18.63 -11.56
CA SER A 181 -11.21 18.18 -10.64
C SER A 181 -10.65 17.66 -9.31
N THR A 182 -11.26 18.05 -8.20
CA THR A 182 -10.92 17.56 -6.85
C THR A 182 -11.74 16.33 -6.42
N ALA A 183 -12.52 15.75 -7.34
CA ALA A 183 -13.43 14.64 -7.04
C ALA A 183 -12.71 13.31 -6.74
N PHE A 184 -11.42 13.19 -7.05
CA PHE A 184 -10.67 11.96 -6.83
C PHE A 184 -9.37 12.18 -6.06
N GLY A 185 -9.48 12.18 -4.73
CA GLY A 185 -8.32 12.19 -3.85
C GLY A 185 -7.42 13.40 -4.09
N TRP A 186 -6.12 13.14 -4.21
CA TRP A 186 -5.06 14.14 -4.36
C TRP A 186 -4.63 14.33 -5.82
N ASP A 187 -5.35 13.75 -6.79
CA ASP A 187 -4.99 13.81 -8.21
C ASP A 187 -4.80 15.25 -8.72
N SER A 188 -5.56 16.21 -8.18
CA SER A 188 -5.48 17.62 -8.57
C SER A 188 -4.18 18.30 -8.16
N CYS A 189 -3.44 17.78 -7.18
CA CYS A 189 -2.18 18.37 -6.72
C CYS A 189 -0.94 17.51 -7.01
N PHE A 190 -1.08 16.36 -7.68
CA PHE A 190 0.05 15.55 -8.10
C PHE A 190 0.30 15.71 -9.59
N GLU A 191 1.43 16.32 -9.93
CA GLU A 191 1.84 16.59 -11.31
C GLU A 191 2.77 15.51 -11.85
N TYR A 192 2.50 15.08 -13.08
CA TYR A 192 3.36 14.24 -13.90
C TYR A 192 3.51 14.87 -15.28
N ASN A 193 4.74 15.21 -15.66
CA ASN A 193 5.09 15.81 -16.95
C ASN A 193 4.24 17.04 -17.32
N GLY A 194 4.10 17.98 -16.38
CA GLY A 194 3.42 19.27 -16.59
C GLY A 194 1.89 19.25 -16.49
N GLN A 195 1.28 18.08 -16.28
CA GLN A 195 -0.16 17.94 -16.03
C GLN A 195 -0.41 17.27 -14.69
N THR A 196 -1.40 17.77 -13.95
CA THR A 196 -1.91 17.05 -12.78
C THR A 196 -2.68 15.81 -13.23
N TYR A 197 -2.73 14.78 -12.39
CA TYR A 197 -3.55 13.61 -12.70
C TYR A 197 -5.03 13.95 -12.94
N ALA A 198 -5.55 15.00 -12.30
CA ALA A 198 -6.91 15.45 -12.51
C ALA A 198 -7.16 16.20 -13.83
N GLU A 199 -6.09 16.64 -14.51
CA GLU A 199 -6.14 17.24 -15.86
C GLU A 199 -6.04 16.18 -16.96
N MET A 200 -5.63 14.95 -16.62
CA MET A 200 -5.47 13.86 -17.58
C MET A 200 -6.78 13.13 -17.86
N GLU A 201 -6.96 12.72 -19.12
CA GLU A 201 -7.95 11.72 -19.46
C GLU A 201 -7.68 10.40 -18.73
N LYS A 202 -8.74 9.74 -18.26
CA LYS A 202 -8.63 8.53 -17.42
C LYS A 202 -7.83 7.41 -18.11
N SER A 203 -8.01 7.22 -19.41
CA SER A 203 -7.29 6.20 -20.17
C SER A 203 -5.79 6.48 -20.23
N GLU A 204 -5.40 7.74 -20.39
CA GLU A 204 -3.98 8.15 -20.45
C GLU A 204 -3.33 8.07 -19.09
N LYS A 205 -4.02 8.53 -18.03
CA LYS A 205 -3.58 8.37 -16.65
C LYS A 205 -3.34 6.88 -16.33
N ASN A 206 -4.26 5.99 -16.70
CA ASN A 206 -4.14 4.56 -16.40
C ASN A 206 -2.86 3.94 -16.96
N LYS A 207 -2.36 4.40 -18.12
CA LYS A 207 -1.11 3.91 -18.74
C LYS A 207 0.15 4.27 -17.93
N ILE A 208 0.15 5.43 -17.26
CA ILE A 208 1.33 5.97 -16.56
C ILE A 208 1.24 5.89 -15.04
N SER A 209 0.05 5.61 -14.51
CA SER A 209 -0.22 5.69 -13.08
C SER A 209 0.44 4.55 -12.29
N HIS A 210 0.76 4.86 -11.05
CA HIS A 210 1.16 3.90 -10.02
C HIS A 210 0.20 2.71 -9.92
N ARG A 211 -1.12 2.93 -10.03
CA ARG A 211 -2.14 1.87 -10.04
C ARG A 211 -2.05 1.00 -11.30
N GLY A 212 -1.95 1.61 -12.47
CA GLY A 212 -1.77 0.87 -13.73
C GLY A 212 -0.52 0.01 -13.73
N LYS A 213 0.62 0.56 -13.30
CA LYS A 213 1.88 -0.18 -13.15
C LYS A 213 1.77 -1.35 -12.16
N ALA A 214 1.04 -1.18 -11.06
CA ALA A 214 0.83 -2.25 -10.08
C ALA A 214 -0.06 -3.37 -10.66
N LEU A 215 -1.12 -3.01 -11.37
CA LEU A 215 -2.02 -3.97 -12.01
C LEU A 215 -1.36 -4.69 -13.18
N GLU A 216 -0.43 -4.06 -13.90
CA GLU A 216 0.31 -4.77 -14.95
C GLU A 216 1.13 -5.93 -14.36
N LYS A 217 1.79 -5.71 -13.22
CA LYS A 217 2.49 -6.78 -12.48
C LYS A 217 1.54 -7.90 -12.04
N LEU A 218 0.34 -7.55 -11.58
CA LEU A 218 -0.70 -8.54 -11.26
C LEU A 218 -1.12 -9.31 -12.52
N LYS A 219 -1.33 -8.65 -13.67
CA LYS A 219 -1.71 -9.30 -14.94
C LYS A 219 -0.64 -10.27 -15.41
N GLU A 220 0.63 -9.87 -15.38
CA GLU A 220 1.76 -10.75 -15.70
C GLU A 220 1.80 -11.97 -14.78
N TRP A 221 1.58 -11.78 -13.48
CA TRP A 221 1.55 -12.89 -12.53
C TRP A 221 0.37 -13.83 -12.79
N LEU A 222 -0.83 -13.30 -13.02
CA LEU A 222 -2.00 -14.11 -13.38
C LEU A 222 -1.74 -14.91 -14.66
N ALA A 223 -1.18 -14.29 -15.70
CA ALA A 223 -0.90 -14.97 -16.96
C ALA A 223 0.10 -16.13 -16.80
N LYS A 224 1.12 -15.98 -15.95
CA LYS A 224 2.12 -17.02 -15.67
C LYS A 224 1.58 -18.20 -14.85
N ASN A 225 0.49 -18.00 -14.11
CA ASN A 225 -0.07 -18.99 -13.18
C ASN A 225 -1.44 -19.52 -13.62
N LYS A 226 -1.95 -19.12 -14.80
CA LYS A 226 -3.10 -19.79 -15.42
C LYS A 226 -2.66 -21.17 -15.85
N VAL A 227 -3.21 -22.20 -15.20
CA VAL A 227 -3.06 -23.62 -15.54
C VAL A 227 -3.86 -23.93 -16.79
#